data_AF-A0A1I8ABL8-F1
#
_entry.id   AF-A0A1I8ABL8-F1
#
_cell.length_a   1.000
_cell.length_b   1.000
_cell.length_c   1.000
_cell.angle_alpha   90.00
_cell.angle_beta   90.00
_cell.angle_gamma   90.00
#
_symmetry.space_group_name_H-M   'P 1'
#
loop_
_entity.id
_entity.type
_entity.pdbx_description
1 polymer ?
#
loop_
_entity_poly.entity_id
_entity_poly.type
_entity_poly.pdbx_seq_one_letter_code
_entity_poly.pdbx_strand_id
1 'polypeptide(L)'
;MNEILNGIRVLKMYAWEEAFSEVVDKVRRTEIRKMRENSIYQSMSMGLFWVGEKLMIFFAIITFLYFGNTISARHFFVAIVLYNACRLPCTLYFLISIQLLCELRMSVERIQKFLELEDHKAISSSSEADREANGA
;
A
#
# COMPACT_ATOMS: atom_id res chain seq x y z
N MET A 1 -3.67 16.36 -9.66
CA MET A 1 -2.73 17.19 -10.45
C MET A 1 -3.18 17.37 -11.90
N ASN A 2 -3.64 16.32 -12.61
CA ASN A 2 -4.00 16.43 -14.04
C ASN A 2 -5.07 17.50 -14.35
N GLU A 3 -6.10 17.63 -13.52
CA GLU A 3 -7.16 18.64 -13.70
C GLU A 3 -6.64 20.09 -13.58
N ILE A 4 -5.64 20.33 -12.73
CA ILE A 4 -5.05 21.66 -12.51
C ILE A 4 -4.25 22.08 -13.75
N LEU A 5 -3.50 21.15 -14.36
CA LEU A 5 -2.76 21.41 -15.58
C LEU A 5 -3.70 21.71 -16.76
N ASN A 6 -4.85 21.06 -16.80
CA ASN A 6 -5.87 21.31 -17.83
C ASN A 6 -6.54 22.69 -17.67
N GLY A 7 -6.67 23.19 -16.43
CA GLY A 7 -7.28 24.49 -16.10
C GLY A 7 -6.32 25.69 -16.03
N ILE A 8 -5.03 25.54 -16.37
CA ILE A 8 -3.98 26.53 -16.07
C ILE A 8 -4.21 27.92 -16.70
N ARG A 9 -4.86 27.98 -17.86
CA ARG A 9 -5.19 29.27 -18.53
C ARG A 9 -6.16 30.11 -17.71
N VAL A 10 -7.15 29.47 -17.08
CA VAL A 10 -8.14 30.16 -16.22
C VAL A 10 -7.46 30.68 -14.97
N LEU A 11 -6.61 29.86 -14.33
CA LEU A 11 -5.85 30.25 -13.15
C LEU A 11 -5.00 31.52 -13.39
N LYS A 12 -4.32 31.58 -14.54
CA LYS A 12 -3.52 32.76 -14.93
C LYS A 12 -4.37 33.97 -15.27
N MET A 13 -5.50 33.78 -15.94
CA MET A 13 -6.38 34.89 -16.33
C MET A 13 -6.96 35.63 -15.11
N TYR A 14 -7.17 34.91 -14.01
CA TYR A 14 -7.65 35.46 -12.73
C TYR A 14 -6.53 35.74 -11.71
N ALA A 15 -5.25 35.54 -12.07
CA ALA A 15 -4.10 35.69 -11.17
C ALA A 15 -4.23 34.90 -9.85
N TRP A 16 -4.90 33.74 -9.87
CA TRP A 16 -5.12 32.88 -8.69
C TRP A 16 -3.96 31.92 -8.39
N GLU A 17 -2.82 32.10 -9.06
CA GLU A 17 -1.68 31.19 -8.97
C GLU A 17 -1.10 31.05 -7.56
N GLU A 18 -0.97 32.14 -6.80
CA GLU A 18 -0.51 32.08 -5.41
C GLU A 18 -1.50 31.36 -4.50
N ALA A 19 -2.77 31.75 -4.54
CA ALA A 19 -3.82 31.14 -3.71
C ALA A 19 -3.94 29.64 -3.98
N PHE A 20 -3.80 29.22 -5.25
CA PHE A 20 -3.84 27.82 -5.61
C PHE A 20 -2.56 27.07 -5.24
N SER A 21 -1.39 27.73 -5.29
CA SER A 21 -0.13 27.17 -4.81
C SER A 21 -0.22 26.80 -3.33
N GLU A 22 -0.81 27.66 -2.50
CA GLU A 22 -1.02 27.35 -1.08
C GLU A 22 -1.91 26.12 -0.86
N VAL A 23 -2.96 25.94 -1.67
CA VAL A 23 -3.84 24.77 -1.60
C VAL A 23 -3.07 23.50 -1.96
N VAL A 24 -2.30 23.52 -3.06
CA VAL A 24 -1.47 22.39 -3.49
C VAL A 24 -0.43 22.06 -2.42
N ASP A 25 0.19 23.05 -1.80
CA ASP A 25 1.16 22.86 -0.72
C ASP A 25 0.54 22.21 0.52
N LYS A 26 -0.69 22.61 0.91
CA LYS A 26 -1.42 21.97 2.01
C LYS A 26 -1.69 20.50 1.74
N VAL A 27 -2.13 20.16 0.53
CA VAL A 27 -2.36 18.76 0.12
C VAL A 27 -1.05 17.99 0.11
N ARG A 28 0.02 18.56 -0.46
CA ARG A 28 1.33 17.92 -0.56
C ARG A 28 1.95 17.65 0.81
N ARG A 29 1.80 18.54 1.78
CA ARG A 29 2.23 18.31 3.17
C ARG A 29 1.53 17.10 3.78
N THR A 30 0.24 16.93 3.50
CA THR A 30 -0.54 15.79 3.99
C THR A 30 -0.09 14.48 3.34
N GLU A 31 0.16 14.49 2.03
CA GLU A 31 0.70 13.35 1.29
C GLU A 31 2.09 12.95 1.81
N ILE A 32 3.01 13.91 1.97
CA ILE A 32 4.36 13.67 2.50
C ILE A 32 4.29 13.11 3.92
N ARG A 33 3.38 13.60 4.77
CA ARG A 33 3.17 13.04 6.12
C ARG A 33 2.77 11.57 6.04
N LYS A 34 1.85 11.21 5.15
CA LYS A 34 1.41 9.83 4.95
C LYS A 34 2.51 8.94 4.38
N MET A 35 3.28 9.44 3.41
CA MET A 35 4.47 8.74 2.89
C MET A 35 5.50 8.51 4.00
N ARG A 36 5.72 9.48 4.89
CA ARG A 36 6.65 9.35 6.01
C ARG A 36 6.17 8.33 7.03
N GLU A 37 4.89 8.36 7.40
CA GLU A 37 4.26 7.34 8.25
C GLU A 37 4.49 5.93 7.65
N ASN A 38 4.20 5.76 6.36
CA ASN A 38 4.42 4.48 5.65
C ASN A 38 5.89 4.04 5.65
N SER A 39 6.81 4.97 5.39
CA SER A 39 8.25 4.70 5.39
C SER A 39 8.76 4.27 6.77
N ILE A 40 8.21 4.83 7.86
CA ILE A 40 8.53 4.39 9.22
C ILE A 40 8.08 2.94 9.44
N TYR A 41 6.84 2.60 9.07
CA TYR A 41 6.35 1.22 9.20
C TYR A 41 7.16 0.20 8.39
N GLN A 42 7.53 0.57 7.16
CA GLN A 42 8.37 -0.25 6.31
C GLN A 42 9.77 -0.44 6.91
N SER A 43 10.35 0.64 7.45
CA SER A 43 11.67 0.61 8.09
C SER A 43 11.67 -0.21 9.38
N MET A 44 10.62 -0.11 10.21
CA MET A 44 10.45 -0.93 11.41
C MET A 44 10.32 -2.40 11.06
N SER A 45 9.53 -2.73 10.03
CA SER A 45 9.37 -4.11 9.53
C SER A 45 10.70 -4.68 9.06
N MET A 46 11.48 -3.90 8.31
CA MET A 46 12.80 -4.32 7.84
C MET A 46 13.79 -4.46 8.99
N GLY A 47 13.80 -3.54 9.96
CA GLY A 47 14.64 -3.64 11.16
C GLY A 47 14.34 -4.89 11.97
N LEU A 48 13.05 -5.22 12.14
CA LEU A 48 12.64 -6.44 12.83
C LEU A 48 13.07 -7.70 12.09
N PHE A 49 13.11 -7.68 10.75
CA PHE A 49 13.65 -8.80 9.96
C PHE A 49 15.13 -9.06 10.25
N TRP A 50 15.95 -8.02 10.29
CA TRP A 50 17.39 -8.15 10.58
C TRP A 50 17.66 -8.62 12.02
N VAL A 51 16.95 -8.05 13.00
CA VAL A 51 17.13 -8.39 14.42
C VAL A 51 16.49 -9.75 14.74
N GLY A 52 15.35 -10.06 14.13
CA GLY A 52 14.59 -11.27 14.35
C GLY A 52 15.41 -12.54 14.12
N GLU A 53 16.26 -12.57 13.09
CA GLU A 53 17.15 -13.70 12.83
C GLU A 53 18.08 -13.99 14.02
N LYS A 54 18.71 -12.96 14.57
CA LYS A 54 19.66 -13.10 15.68
C LYS A 54 18.95 -13.47 16.98
N LEU A 55 17.77 -12.89 17.23
CA LEU A 55 16.94 -13.26 18.37
C LEU A 55 16.51 -14.72 18.32
N MET A 56 16.09 -15.22 17.15
CA MET A 56 15.62 -16.60 17.01
C MET A 56 16.74 -17.62 17.30
N ILE A 57 17.95 -17.38 16.79
CA ILE A 57 19.12 -18.21 17.09
C ILE A 57 19.47 -18.15 18.59
N PHE A 58 19.41 -16.96 19.19
CA PHE A 58 19.65 -16.78 20.63
C PHE A 58 18.64 -17.58 21.49
N PHE A 59 17.35 -17.49 21.17
CA PHE A 59 16.31 -18.27 21.85
C PHE A 59 16.46 -19.78 21.62
N ALA A 60 16.87 -20.20 20.42
CA ALA A 60 17.11 -21.62 20.13
C ALA A 60 18.23 -22.18 21.02
N ILE A 61 19.33 -21.43 21.21
CA ILE A 61 20.44 -21.81 22.09
C ILE A 61 19.98 -21.87 23.55
N ILE A 62 19.26 -20.85 24.04
CA ILE A 62 18.76 -20.81 25.41
C ILE A 62 17.83 -21.99 25.69
N THR A 63 16.90 -22.27 24.78
CA THR A 63 15.93 -23.36 24.93
C THR A 63 16.65 -24.70 24.96
N PHE A 64 17.69 -24.87 24.13
CA PHE A 64 18.49 -26.09 24.08
C PHE A 64 19.30 -26.31 25.38
N LEU A 65 19.87 -25.24 25.95
CA LEU A 65 20.53 -25.26 27.26
C LEU A 65 19.56 -25.61 28.39
N TYR A 66 18.36 -25.03 28.36
CA TYR A 66 17.33 -25.28 29.39
C TYR A 66 16.90 -26.74 29.44
N PHE A 67 16.84 -27.42 28.29
CA PHE A 67 16.53 -28.85 28.22
C PHE A 67 17.67 -29.78 28.72
N GLY A 68 18.80 -29.23 29.18
CA GLY A 68 19.91 -30.00 29.73
C GLY A 68 20.69 -30.82 28.70
N ASN A 69 20.47 -30.56 27.40
CA ASN A 69 21.17 -31.25 26.32
C ASN A 69 22.56 -30.65 26.11
N THR A 70 23.56 -31.51 25.86
CA THR A 70 24.90 -31.07 25.48
C THR A 70 24.88 -30.51 24.05
N ILE A 71 25.25 -29.23 23.89
CA ILE A 71 25.33 -28.58 22.57
C ILE A 71 26.43 -29.26 21.76
N SER A 72 26.03 -30.12 20.83
CA SER A 72 26.93 -30.63 19.79
C SER A 72 26.86 -29.71 18.58
N ALA A 73 28.03 -29.30 18.07
CA ALA A 73 28.15 -28.39 16.91
C ALA A 73 27.30 -28.85 15.72
N ARG A 74 27.15 -30.16 15.51
CA ARG A 74 26.35 -30.73 14.42
C ARG A 74 24.88 -30.25 14.47
N HIS A 75 24.24 -30.34 15.63
CA HIS A 75 22.83 -29.95 15.77
C HIS A 75 22.65 -28.44 15.61
N PHE A 76 23.60 -27.66 16.12
CA PHE A 76 23.59 -26.21 16.00
C PHE A 76 23.69 -25.74 14.54
N PHE A 77 24.64 -26.28 13.78
CA PHE A 77 24.80 -25.93 12.36
C PHE A 77 23.58 -26.35 11.53
N VAL A 78 22.99 -27.53 11.78
CA VAL A 78 21.78 -27.98 11.07
C VAL A 78 20.59 -27.07 11.38
N ALA A 79 20.40 -26.67 12.65
CA ALA A 79 19.31 -25.77 13.05
C ALA A 79 19.44 -24.39 12.39
N ILE A 80 20.66 -23.83 12.31
CA ILE A 80 20.91 -22.55 11.65
C ILE A 80 20.57 -22.62 10.15
N VAL A 81 21.00 -23.69 9.47
CA VAL A 81 20.74 -23.85 8.03
C VAL A 81 19.24 -24.01 7.76
N LEU A 82 18.55 -24.84 8.55
CA LEU A 82 17.11 -25.03 8.43
C LEU A 82 16.34 -23.72 8.68
N TYR A 83 16.73 -22.97 9.71
CA TYR A 83 16.11 -21.69 10.01
C TYR A 83 16.33 -20.67 8.89
N ASN A 84 17.55 -20.57 8.35
CA ASN A 84 17.83 -19.69 7.23
C ASN A 84 17.01 -20.04 5.98
N ALA A 85 16.76 -21.33 5.72
CA ALA A 85 15.91 -21.78 4.63
C ALA A 85 14.43 -21.39 4.84
N CYS A 86 13.91 -21.49 6.07
CA CYS A 86 12.54 -21.09 6.40
C CYS A 86 12.34 -19.57 6.53
N ARG A 87 13.42 -18.81 6.81
CA ARG A 87 13.36 -17.36 7.03
C ARG A 87 12.83 -16.60 5.81
N LEU A 88 13.35 -16.88 4.62
CA LEU A 88 12.96 -16.20 3.39
C LEU A 88 11.44 -16.31 3.11
N PRO A 89 10.83 -17.51 3.12
CA PRO A 89 9.39 -17.62 2.91
C PRO A 89 8.55 -17.02 4.04
N CYS A 90 8.94 -17.20 5.28
CA CYS A 90 8.14 -16.74 6.40
C CYS A 90 8.16 -15.22 6.61
N THR A 91 9.27 -14.53 6.29
CA THR A 91 9.35 -13.09 6.57
C THR A 91 9.25 -12.22 5.35
N LEU A 92 9.76 -12.65 4.19
CA LEU A 92 9.73 -11.82 2.99
C LEU A 92 8.48 -12.13 2.16
N TYR A 93 8.30 -13.39 1.76
CA TYR A 93 7.17 -13.75 0.89
C TYR A 93 5.83 -13.63 1.61
N PHE A 94 5.74 -14.02 2.88
CA PHE A 94 4.50 -13.91 3.65
C PHE A 94 4.04 -12.45 3.83
N LEU A 95 4.93 -11.53 4.24
CA LEU A 95 4.58 -10.12 4.43
C LEU A 95 4.15 -9.47 3.12
N ILE A 96 4.90 -9.68 2.04
CA ILE A 96 4.56 -9.14 0.72
C ILE A 96 3.22 -9.69 0.23
N SER A 97 2.95 -10.99 0.47
CA SER A 97 1.69 -11.62 0.06
C SER A 97 0.49 -11.01 0.78
N ILE A 98 0.61 -10.71 2.08
CA ILE A 98 -0.46 -10.04 2.83
C ILE A 98 -0.71 -8.64 2.27
N GLN A 99 0.35 -7.88 2.00
CA GLN A 99 0.22 -6.55 1.40
C GLN A 99 -0.50 -6.61 0.05
N LEU A 100 -0.07 -7.52 -0.84
CA LEU A 100 -0.68 -7.70 -2.16
C LEU A 100 -2.15 -8.14 -2.03
N LEU A 101 -2.47 -8.98 -1.06
CA LEU A 101 -3.86 -9.40 -0.81
C LEU A 101 -4.72 -8.22 -0.37
N CYS A 102 -4.23 -7.35 0.51
CA CYS A 102 -4.93 -6.13 0.91
C CYS A 102 -5.15 -5.18 -0.27
N GLU A 103 -4.13 -4.95 -1.09
CA GLU A 103 -4.22 -4.12 -2.30
C GLU A 103 -5.21 -4.72 -3.32
N LEU A 104 -5.16 -6.03 -3.54
CA LEU A 104 -6.09 -6.75 -4.39
C LEU A 104 -7.54 -6.60 -3.89
N ARG A 105 -7.77 -6.76 -2.59
CA ARG A 105 -9.09 -6.61 -1.98
C ARG A 105 -9.67 -5.22 -2.23
N MET A 106 -8.90 -4.16 -1.97
CA MET A 106 -9.34 -2.79 -2.22
C MET A 106 -9.55 -2.53 -3.72
N SER A 107 -8.72 -3.10 -4.59
CA SER A 107 -8.86 -2.98 -6.05
C SER A 107 -10.17 -3.63 -6.53
N VAL A 108 -10.46 -4.85 -6.06
CA VAL A 108 -11.69 -5.58 -6.38
C VAL A 108 -12.91 -4.82 -5.86
N GLU A 109 -12.87 -4.30 -4.63
CA GLU A 109 -13.98 -3.51 -4.07
C GLU A 109 -14.28 -2.26 -4.90
N ARG A 110 -13.26 -1.56 -5.40
CA ARG A 110 -13.44 -0.41 -6.30
C ARG A 110 -14.07 -0.80 -7.62
N ILE A 111 -13.65 -1.92 -8.21
CA ILE A 111 -14.24 -2.43 -9.45
C ILE A 111 -15.70 -2.83 -9.23
N GLN A 112 -15.99 -3.51 -8.12
CA GLN A 112 -17.34 -3.88 -7.75
C GLN A 112 -18.24 -2.65 -7.58
N LYS A 113 -17.81 -1.65 -6.82
CA LYS A 113 -18.54 -0.37 -6.67
C LYS A 113 -18.76 0.34 -8.00
N PHE A 114 -17.83 0.24 -8.94
CA PHE A 114 -17.99 0.82 -10.27
C PHE A 114 -19.05 0.07 -11.10
N LEU A 115 -19.06 -1.25 -11.04
CA LEU A 115 -20.04 -2.09 -11.75
C LEU A 115 -21.45 -2.01 -11.16
N GLU A 116 -21.55 -1.73 -9.86
CA GLU A 116 -22.83 -1.57 -9.13
C GLU A 116 -23.42 -0.15 -9.24
N LEU A 117 -22.73 0.79 -9.89
CA LEU A 117 -23.32 2.10 -10.18
C LEU A 117 -24.55 1.92 -11.09
N GLU A 118 -25.67 2.54 -10.73
CA GLU A 118 -26.81 2.63 -11.63
C GLU A 118 -26.38 3.30 -12.93
N ASP A 119 -26.62 2.63 -14.06
CA ASP A 119 -26.44 3.21 -15.39
C ASP A 119 -27.16 4.56 -15.42
N HIS A 120 -26.42 5.62 -15.71
CA HIS A 120 -26.97 6.95 -15.94
C HIS A 120 -27.92 6.90 -17.16
N LYS A 121 -29.20 6.60 -16.92
CA LYS A 121 -30.32 6.81 -17.86
C LYS A 121 -30.51 8.28 -18.28
N ALA A 122 -29.72 9.20 -17.75
CA ALA A 122 -29.80 10.63 -18.07
C ALA A 122 -29.34 10.97 -19.50
N ILE A 123 -28.56 10.11 -20.18
CA ILE A 123 -28.11 10.38 -21.56
C ILE A 123 -29.17 9.96 -22.60
N SER A 124 -30.05 8.99 -22.28
CA SER A 124 -31.12 8.59 -23.19
C SER A 124 -32.31 9.57 -23.14
N SER A 125 -32.64 10.12 -21.97
CA SER A 125 -33.77 11.06 -21.84
C SER A 125 -33.51 12.42 -22.48
N SER A 126 -32.25 12.89 -22.57
CA SER A 126 -31.92 14.13 -23.29
C SER A 126 -31.94 13.92 -24.81
N SER A 127 -31.53 12.75 -25.30
CA SER A 127 -31.58 12.43 -26.74
C SER A 127 -33.01 12.19 -27.26
N GLU A 128 -33.94 11.77 -26.40
CA GLU A 128 -35.37 11.63 -26.75
C GLU A 128 -36.10 12.98 -26.69
N ALA A 129 -35.80 13.82 -25.70
CA ALA A 129 -36.35 15.19 -25.62
C ALA A 129 -35.88 16.09 -26.78
N ASP A 130 -34.62 15.97 -27.21
CA ASP A 130 -34.10 16.72 -28.37
C ASP A 130 -34.65 16.18 -29.72
N ARG A 131 -35.05 14.90 -29.77
CA ARG A 131 -35.69 14.30 -30.96
C ARG A 131 -37.18 14.65 -31.06
N GLU A 132 -37.88 14.80 -29.95
CA GLU A 132 -39.27 15.29 -29.93
C GLU A 132 -39.35 16.82 -30.19
N ALA A 133 -38.37 17.60 -29.74
CA ALA A 133 -38.34 19.05 -29.97
C ALA A 133 -37.97 19.47 -31.41
N ASN A 134 -37.21 18.64 -32.15
CA ASN A 134 -36.84 18.88 -33.56
C ASN A 134 -37.75 18.13 -34.56
N GLY A 135 -38.77 17.40 -34.08
CA GLY A 135 -39.67 16.58 -34.88
C GLY A 135 -41.09 17.15 -35.07
N ALA A 136 -41.35 18.39 -34.65
CA ALA A 136 -42.63 19.10 -34.81
C ALA A 136 -42.48 20.35 -35.70
#